data_AF-A0A6L8U329-F1
#
_entry.id   AF-A0A6L8U329-F1
#
_cell.length_a   1.000
_cell.length_b   1.000
_cell.length_c   1.000
_cell.angle_alpha   90.00
_cell.angle_beta   90.00
_cell.angle_gamma   90.00
#
_symmetry.space_group_name_H-M   'P 1'
#
loop_
_entity.id
_entity.type
_entity.pdbx_description
1 polymer ?
#
loop_
_entity_poly.entity_id
_entity_poly.type
_entity_poly.pdbx_seq_one_letter_code
_entity_poly.pdbx_strand_id
1 'polypeptide(L)'
;MARDYITLTDKRRVGIEWNMNALADYTAKTGKELTDLAVTKTNIRELRIIAHCAAIEGELADGRELGLTEEEFGRLMGMNAVIAFAQILKKQTMGSQSVAEKKEAEEKEAEKKRPAFLHLRRMG
;
A
#
# COMPACT_ATOMS: atom_id res chain seq x y z
N MET A 1 10.81 -8.74 -1.05
CA MET A 1 9.36 -8.47 -1.02
C MET A 1 8.89 -8.18 -2.43
N ALA A 2 7.66 -8.55 -2.80
CA ALA A 2 7.13 -8.19 -4.12
C ALA A 2 6.93 -6.66 -4.19
N ARG A 3 7.53 -6.00 -5.18
CA ARG A 3 7.39 -4.55 -5.38
C ARG A 3 5.99 -4.21 -5.87
N ASP A 4 5.50 -3.07 -5.39
CA ASP A 4 4.21 -2.54 -5.77
C ASP A 4 4.38 -1.52 -6.90
N TYR A 5 3.41 -1.48 -7.82
CA TYR A 5 3.45 -0.62 -8.99
C TYR A 5 2.09 -0.01 -9.27
N ILE A 6 2.09 1.20 -9.81
CA ILE A 6 0.92 1.80 -10.44
C ILE A 6 1.12 1.88 -11.95
N THR A 7 0.02 2.01 -12.69
CA THR A 7 0.06 2.29 -14.13
C THR A 7 -0.49 3.69 -14.38
N LEU A 8 0.31 4.53 -15.01
CA LEU A 8 -0.05 5.89 -15.40
C LEU A 8 -0.96 5.88 -16.65
N THR A 9 -1.61 7.02 -16.95
CA THR A 9 -2.51 7.14 -18.10
C THR A 9 -1.83 6.89 -19.45
N ASP A 10 -0.53 7.15 -19.55
CA ASP A 10 0.30 6.88 -20.72
C ASP A 10 0.85 5.43 -20.77
N LYS A 11 0.34 4.55 -19.90
CA LYS A 11 0.70 3.13 -19.77
C LYS A 11 2.07 2.85 -19.17
N ARG A 12 2.80 3.86 -18.69
CA ARG A 12 4.04 3.62 -17.94
C ARG A 12 3.72 2.94 -16.61
N ARG A 13 4.51 1.91 -16.27
CA ARG A 13 4.50 1.27 -14.96
C ARG A 13 5.54 1.92 -14.08
N VAL A 14 5.11 2.41 -12.93
CA VAL A 14 5.96 3.13 -11.98
C VAL A 14 5.96 2.38 -10.66
N GLY A 15 7.15 2.09 -10.15
CA GLY A 15 7.34 1.46 -8.85
C GLY A 15 6.91 2.42 -7.73
N ILE A 16 6.31 1.88 -6.67
CA ILE A 16 5.86 2.66 -5.52
C ILE A 16 6.46 2.05 -4.25
N GLU A 17 7.21 2.89 -3.54
CA GLU A 17 7.83 2.51 -2.27
C GLU A 17 7.55 3.56 -1.20
N TRP A 18 6.88 3.12 -0.15
CA TRP A 18 6.60 3.91 1.04
C TRP A 18 7.66 3.64 2.11
N ASN A 19 8.65 4.53 2.21
CA ASN A 19 9.75 4.44 3.16
C ASN A 19 10.01 5.80 3.86
N MET A 20 11.02 5.86 4.74
CA MET A 20 11.34 7.07 5.50
C MET A 20 11.85 8.23 4.64
N ASN A 21 12.45 7.95 3.48
CA ASN A 21 12.90 9.00 2.54
C ASN A 21 11.69 9.64 1.86
N ALA A 22 10.76 8.83 1.33
CA ALA A 22 9.51 9.33 0.74
C ALA A 22 8.71 10.18 1.74
N LEU A 23 8.69 9.77 3.01
CA LEU A 23 8.05 10.54 4.07
C LEU A 23 8.78 11.86 4.36
N ALA A 24 10.11 11.82 4.49
CA ALA A 24 10.92 13.02 4.73
C ALA A 24 10.73 14.05 3.60
N ASP A 25 10.74 13.61 2.34
CA ASP A 25 10.52 14.46 1.18
C ASP A 25 9.10 15.05 1.15
N TYR A 26 8.09 14.24 1.50
CA TYR A 26 6.72 14.73 1.64
C TYR A 26 6.61 15.82 2.72
N THR A 27 7.20 15.59 3.90
CA THR A 27 7.21 16.56 4.99
C THR A 27 7.95 17.84 4.58
N ALA A 28 9.09 17.73 3.90
CA ALA A 28 9.86 18.87 3.43
C ALA A 28 9.07 19.72 2.41
N LYS A 29 8.29 19.09 1.53
CA LYS A 29 7.48 19.77 0.51
C LYS A 29 6.22 20.43 1.07
N THR A 30 5.57 19.79 2.03
CA THR A 30 4.22 20.18 2.48
C THR A 30 4.20 20.83 3.86
N GLY A 31 5.25 20.66 4.65
CA GLY A 31 5.29 21.03 6.06
C GLY A 31 4.39 20.17 6.96
N LYS A 32 3.87 19.05 6.44
CA LYS A 32 2.92 18.16 7.15
C LYS A 32 3.56 16.83 7.50
N GLU A 33 3.18 16.29 8.66
CA GLU A 33 3.64 14.99 9.11
C GLU A 33 2.68 13.86 8.70
N LEU A 34 3.11 12.61 8.91
CA LEU A 34 2.29 11.42 8.65
C LEU A 34 0.96 11.44 9.43
N THR A 35 1.01 11.94 10.66
CA THR A 35 -0.15 12.08 11.55
C THR A 35 -1.22 12.98 10.94
N ASP A 36 -0.83 13.98 10.15
CA ASP A 36 -1.76 14.88 9.46
C ASP A 36 -2.50 14.20 8.30
N LEU A 37 -1.90 13.16 7.71
CA LEU A 37 -2.54 12.36 6.66
C LEU A 37 -3.63 11.42 7.21
N ALA A 38 -3.50 10.99 8.48
CA ALA A 38 -4.41 10.03 9.10
C ALA A 38 -5.74 10.64 9.56
N VAL A 39 -5.78 11.95 9.84
CA VAL A 39 -6.88 12.51 10.65
C VAL A 39 -8.07 13.04 9.83
N THR A 40 -7.91 13.51 8.59
CA THR A 40 -9.06 14.06 7.86
C THR A 40 -8.82 14.21 6.36
N LYS A 41 -9.61 13.52 5.54
CA LYS A 41 -9.85 13.78 4.10
C LYS A 41 -8.63 14.33 3.34
N THR A 42 -7.60 13.50 3.16
CA THR A 42 -6.44 13.83 2.32
C THR A 42 -6.93 14.37 0.97
N ASN A 43 -6.55 15.61 0.64
CA ASN A 43 -6.94 16.21 -0.63
C ASN A 43 -6.20 15.48 -1.76
N ILE A 44 -6.83 15.34 -2.93
CA ILE A 44 -6.22 14.79 -4.15
C ILE A 44 -4.85 15.42 -4.43
N ARG A 45 -4.65 16.71 -4.13
CA ARG A 45 -3.34 17.36 -4.25
C ARG A 45 -2.28 16.70 -3.38
N GLU A 46 -2.57 16.44 -2.11
CA GLU A 46 -1.64 15.82 -1.17
C GLU A 46 -1.37 14.37 -1.56
N LEU A 47 -2.40 13.63 -1.99
CA LEU A 47 -2.28 12.28 -2.54
C LEU A 47 -1.34 12.22 -3.74
N ARG A 48 -1.29 13.26 -4.58
CA ARG A 48 -0.35 13.32 -5.72
C ARG A 48 1.08 13.58 -5.27
N ILE A 49 1.28 14.48 -4.31
CA ILE A 49 2.63 14.81 -3.79
C ILE A 49 3.23 13.57 -3.13
N ILE A 50 2.49 12.93 -2.23
CA ILE A 50 2.95 11.73 -1.54
C ILE A 50 3.20 10.56 -2.50
N ALA A 51 2.36 10.41 -3.54
CA ALA A 51 2.56 9.41 -4.57
C ALA A 51 3.78 9.69 -5.45
N HIS A 52 4.09 10.96 -5.72
CA HIS A 52 5.30 11.34 -6.44
C HIS A 52 6.56 11.02 -5.63
N CYS A 53 6.59 11.36 -4.33
CA CYS A 53 7.71 10.99 -3.46
C CYS A 53 7.89 9.47 -3.39
N ALA A 54 6.80 8.72 -3.21
CA ALA A 54 6.85 7.26 -3.19
C ALA A 54 7.25 6.63 -4.54
N ALA A 55 6.94 7.31 -5.66
CA ALA A 55 7.34 6.89 -6.99
C ALA A 55 8.84 7.10 -7.26
N ILE A 56 9.43 8.16 -6.70
CA ILE A 56 10.88 8.38 -6.78
C ILE A 56 11.60 7.23 -6.10
N GLU A 57 11.29 6.96 -4.84
CA GLU A 57 11.90 5.84 -4.09
C GLU A 57 11.63 4.49 -4.76
N GLY A 58 10.41 4.30 -5.25
CA GLY A 58 9.99 3.09 -5.94
C GLY A 58 10.65 2.86 -7.30
N GLU A 59 11.15 3.88 -7.99
CA GLU A 59 11.99 3.69 -9.19
C GLU A 59 13.46 3.56 -8.80
N LEU A 60 13.93 4.32 -7.80
CA LEU A 60 15.31 4.26 -7.31
C LEU A 60 15.70 2.88 -6.83
N ALA A 61 14.82 2.21 -6.07
CA ALA A 61 15.13 0.87 -5.60
C ALA A 61 15.17 -0.16 -6.76
N ASP A 62 14.69 0.18 -7.96
CA ASP A 62 14.74 -0.66 -9.18
C ASP A 62 15.98 -0.29 -10.02
N GLY A 63 16.81 0.65 -9.53
CA GLY A 63 17.94 1.21 -10.26
C GLY A 63 17.51 2.13 -11.41
N ARG A 64 16.31 2.71 -11.34
CA ARG A 64 15.74 3.59 -12.36
C ARG A 64 15.48 4.99 -11.79
N GLU A 65 15.43 5.97 -12.68
CA GLU A 65 14.96 7.31 -12.33
C GLU A 65 13.52 7.49 -12.82
N LEU A 66 12.68 8.16 -12.02
CA LEU A 66 11.29 8.42 -12.39
C LEU A 66 11.18 9.28 -13.66
N GLY A 67 12.10 10.23 -13.84
CA GLY A 67 12.12 11.11 -15.02
C GLY A 67 10.85 11.96 -15.20
N LEU A 68 10.11 12.21 -14.12
CA LEU A 68 8.91 13.05 -14.11
C LEU A 68 8.96 14.04 -12.95
N THR A 69 8.65 15.29 -13.27
CA THR A 69 8.32 16.29 -12.26
C THR A 69 7.02 15.92 -11.55
N GLU A 70 6.79 16.52 -10.38
CA GLU A 70 5.56 16.32 -9.61
C GLU A 70 4.30 16.69 -10.43
N GLU A 71 4.37 17.78 -11.20
CA GLU A 71 3.25 18.22 -12.04
C GLU A 71 2.95 17.24 -13.17
N GLU A 72 3.98 16.77 -13.88
CA GLU A 72 3.83 15.80 -14.97
C GLU A 72 3.29 14.48 -14.44
N PHE A 73 3.84 13.99 -13.33
CA PHE A 73 3.35 12.80 -12.65
C PHE A 73 1.89 12.96 -12.24
N GLY A 74 1.54 14.09 -11.61
CA GLY A 74 0.18 14.39 -11.18
C GLY A 74 -0.83 14.50 -12.33
N ARG A 75 -0.42 14.95 -13.52
CA ARG A 75 -1.26 14.96 -14.73
C ARG A 75 -1.50 13.55 -15.29
N LEU A 76 -0.51 12.67 -15.15
CA LEU A 76 -0.58 11.28 -15.61
C LEU A 76 -1.22 10.33 -14.59
N MET A 77 -1.39 10.80 -13.35
CA MET A 77 -2.04 10.06 -12.28
C MET A 77 -3.57 10.13 -12.42
N GLY A 78 -4.10 9.28 -13.31
CA GLY A 78 -5.54 9.08 -13.47
C GLY A 78 -6.19 8.44 -12.24
N MET A 79 -7.53 8.42 -12.20
CA MET A 79 -8.29 7.91 -11.04
C MET A 79 -7.91 6.47 -10.67
N ASN A 80 -7.68 5.60 -11.67
CA ASN A 80 -7.26 4.21 -11.43
C ASN A 80 -5.90 4.13 -10.72
N ALA A 81 -4.95 5.00 -11.10
CA ALA A 81 -3.64 5.08 -10.46
C ALA A 81 -3.74 5.59 -9.02
N VAL A 82 -4.63 6.56 -8.77
CA VAL A 82 -4.93 7.05 -7.40
C VAL A 82 -5.49 5.95 -6.52
N ILE A 83 -6.45 5.17 -7.02
CA ILE A 83 -7.04 4.04 -6.28
C ILE A 83 -5.98 2.98 -5.98
N ALA A 84 -5.17 2.61 -6.98
CA ALA A 84 -4.09 1.65 -6.82
C ALA A 84 -3.05 2.14 -5.80
N PHE A 85 -2.65 3.41 -5.89
CA PHE A 85 -1.73 4.01 -4.93
C PHE A 85 -2.28 3.97 -3.50
N ALA A 86 -3.54 4.33 -3.28
CA ALA A 86 -4.15 4.26 -1.94
C ALA A 86 -4.16 2.84 -1.36
N GLN A 87 -4.37 1.82 -2.20
CA GLN A 87 -4.28 0.41 -1.78
C GLN A 87 -2.85 0.00 -1.41
N ILE A 88 -1.86 0.44 -2.20
CA ILE A 88 -0.43 0.20 -1.92
C ILE A 88 -0.03 0.87 -0.62
N LEU A 89 -0.38 2.15 -0.44
CA LEU A 89 -0.10 2.91 0.77
C LEU A 89 -0.70 2.21 1.99
N LYS A 90 -1.97 1.78 1.93
CA LYS A 90 -2.60 1.01 3.00
C LYS A 90 -1.84 -0.28 3.31
N LYS A 91 -1.45 -1.04 2.28
CA LYS A 91 -0.70 -2.30 2.42
C LYS A 91 0.67 -2.09 3.07
N GLN A 92 1.40 -1.05 2.65
CA GLN A 92 2.76 -0.78 3.09
C GLN A 92 2.81 -0.08 4.47
N THR A 93 1.81 0.74 4.80
CA THR A 93 1.72 1.41 6.12
C THR A 93 1.15 0.53 7.21
N MET A 94 0.13 -0.27 6.92
CA MET A 94 -0.52 -1.10 7.94
C MET A 94 0.21 -2.41 8.22
N GLY A 95 1.15 -2.82 7.36
CA GLY A 95 1.96 -4.03 7.54
C GLY A 95 1.13 -5.32 7.71
N SER A 96 1.11 -6.18 6.69
CA SER A 96 1.07 -7.64 6.94
C SER A 96 -0.12 -8.25 7.74
N GLN A 97 -1.25 -7.57 7.98
CA GLN A 97 -2.40 -8.24 8.64
C GLN A 97 -3.16 -9.22 7.70
N SER A 98 -3.03 -9.11 6.38
CA SER A 98 -3.93 -9.79 5.45
C SER A 98 -3.53 -11.20 4.98
N VAL A 99 -2.59 -11.87 5.64
CA VAL A 99 -2.36 -13.32 5.42
C VAL A 99 -2.51 -14.14 6.71
N ALA A 100 -2.24 -13.57 7.89
CA ALA A 100 -2.43 -14.24 9.16
C ALA A 100 -3.91 -14.24 9.61
N GLU A 101 -4.66 -13.15 9.41
CA GLU A 101 -6.04 -13.05 9.91
C GLU A 101 -7.08 -13.80 9.05
N LYS A 102 -6.78 -14.07 7.76
CA LYS A 102 -7.66 -14.92 6.94
C LYS A 102 -7.53 -16.41 7.30
N LYS A 103 -6.33 -16.87 7.68
CA LYS A 103 -6.13 -18.26 8.09
C LYS A 103 -6.70 -18.53 9.48
N GLU A 104 -6.53 -17.62 10.44
CA GLU A 104 -7.13 -17.81 11.78
C GLU A 104 -8.66 -17.73 11.78
N ALA A 105 -9.27 -16.95 10.88
CA ALA A 105 -10.73 -16.92 10.73
C ALA A 105 -11.27 -18.22 10.10
N GLU A 106 -10.59 -18.77 9.08
CA GLU A 106 -10.97 -20.05 8.46
C GLU A 106 -10.71 -21.26 9.37
N GLU A 107 -9.64 -21.26 10.19
CA GLU A 107 -9.36 -22.34 11.15
C GLU A 107 -10.39 -22.36 12.29
N LYS A 108 -10.76 -21.19 12.83
CA LYS A 108 -11.79 -21.10 13.89
C LYS A 108 -13.19 -21.45 13.38
N GLU A 109 -13.50 -21.19 12.11
CA GLU A 109 -14.77 -21.61 11.52
C GLU A 109 -14.79 -23.11 11.18
N ALA A 110 -13.65 -23.67 10.75
CA ALA A 110 -13.49 -25.10 10.51
C ALA A 110 -13.56 -25.93 11.80
N GLU A 111 -12.97 -25.44 12.91
CA GLU A 111 -13.03 -26.11 14.21
C GLU A 111 -14.45 -26.12 14.80
N LYS A 112 -15.22 -25.05 14.60
CA LYS A 112 -16.61 -24.93 15.05
C LYS A 112 -17.60 -25.83 14.28
N LYS A 113 -17.22 -26.30 13.09
CA LYS A 113 -18.02 -27.20 12.24
C LYS A 113 -17.62 -28.67 12.34
N ARG A 114 -16.63 -29.04 13.17
CA ARG A 114 -16.27 -30.46 13.36
C ARG A 114 -17.38 -31.15 14.15
N PRO A 115 -18.07 -32.17 13.60
CA PRO A 115 -19.05 -32.94 14.36
C PRO A 115 -18.36 -33.69 15.51
N ALA A 116 -18.98 -33.67 16.69
CA ALA A 116 -18.49 -34.24 17.95
C ALA A 116 -18.27 -35.77 17.95
N PHE A 117 -18.30 -36.44 16.80
CA PHE A 117 -18.21 -37.89 16.68
C PHE A 117 -16.78 -38.45 16.65
N LEU A 118 -15.74 -37.60 16.60
CA LEU A 118 -14.34 -38.03 16.50
C LEU A 118 -13.58 -38.08 17.82
N HIS A 119 -14.19 -37.70 18.95
CA HIS A 119 -13.55 -37.75 20.27
C HIS A 119 -13.73 -39.07 21.04
N LEU A 120 -14.39 -40.08 20.45
CA LEU A 120 -14.69 -41.35 21.14
C LEU A 120 -13.93 -42.57 20.57
N ARG A 121 -12.68 -42.40 20.12
CA ARG A 121 -11.84 -43.51 19.65
C ARG A 121 -10.43 -43.55 20.24
N ARG A 122 -10.27 -43.05 21.45
CA ARG A 122 -9.03 -43.17 22.23
C ARG A 122 -9.29 -43.49 23.69
N MET A 123 -10.23 -44.40 23.94
CA MET A 123 -10.34 -45.14 25.19
C MET A 123 -10.90 -46.52 24.86
N GLY A 124 -10.00 -47.40 24.45
CA GLY A 124 -10.21 -48.83 24.22
C GLY A 124 -8.85 -49.49 24.31
#